data_AF-D0SGW2-F1
#
_entry.id   AF-D0SGW2-F1
#
_cell.length_a   1.000
_cell.length_b   1.000
_cell.length_c   1.000
_cell.angle_alpha   90.00
_cell.angle_beta   90.00
_cell.angle_gamma   90.00
#
_symmetry.space_group_name_H-M   'P 1'
#
loop_
_entity.id
_entity.type
_entity.pdbx_description
1 polymer ?
#
loop_
_entity_poly.entity_id
_entity_poly.type
_entity_poly.pdbx_seq_one_letter_code
_entity_poly.pdbx_strand_id
1 'polypeptide(L)'
;MKISYAFSCGRVETLFKLSNYLKFGENNNVNQEEEVVKQYRNSVFSGKSFEETDLYRQIENEENTVIKNRLSSVFRENKGSVTDPFLTKDYTNGVWHELNDYKLAVRFFKAKELINSKHITKTGMQMTVRDIAALTGWNQGNIKTILNHKRSAVPTMVTTLEKLAEEY
;
A
#
# COMPACT_ATOMS: atom_id res chain seq x y z
N MET A 1 -0.22 0.88 -20.41
CA MET A 1 0.43 -0.45 -20.38
C MET A 1 -0.66 -1.46 -20.08
N LYS A 2 -0.89 -2.46 -20.95
CA LYS A 2 -1.90 -3.49 -20.67
C LYS A 2 -1.35 -4.36 -19.54
N ILE A 3 -2.02 -4.35 -18.39
CA ILE A 3 -1.66 -5.18 -17.25
C ILE A 3 -2.09 -6.62 -17.55
N SER A 4 -1.23 -7.60 -17.26
CA SER A 4 -1.56 -9.02 -17.47
C SER A 4 -2.38 -9.56 -16.31
N TYR A 5 -3.10 -10.67 -16.55
CA TYR A 5 -3.92 -11.27 -15.50
C TYR A 5 -3.07 -11.81 -14.35
N ALA A 6 -1.90 -12.36 -14.65
CA ALA A 6 -0.92 -12.76 -13.64
C ALA A 6 -0.51 -11.59 -12.73
N PHE A 7 -0.26 -10.39 -13.29
CA PHE A 7 0.01 -9.19 -12.50
C PHE A 7 -1.18 -8.81 -11.61
N SER A 8 -2.40 -8.87 -12.14
CA SER A 8 -3.62 -8.67 -11.35
C SER A 8 -3.70 -9.64 -10.16
N CYS A 9 -3.40 -10.92 -10.36
CA CYS A 9 -3.35 -11.89 -9.26
C CYS A 9 -2.33 -11.51 -8.17
N GLY A 10 -1.14 -11.03 -8.55
CA GLY A 10 -0.14 -10.57 -7.59
C GLY A 10 -0.63 -9.38 -6.74
N ARG A 11 -1.41 -8.48 -7.37
CA ARG A 11 -2.04 -7.36 -6.66
C ARG A 11 -3.11 -7.81 -5.68
N VAL A 12 -3.93 -8.80 -6.03
CA VAL A 12 -4.93 -9.38 -5.12
C VAL A 12 -4.24 -9.92 -3.86
N GLU A 13 -3.15 -10.70 -3.99
CA GLU A 13 -2.37 -11.15 -2.82
C GLU A 13 -1.93 -9.96 -1.95
N THR A 14 -1.41 -8.90 -2.58
CA THR A 14 -0.87 -7.76 -1.83
C THR A 14 -1.97 -6.99 -1.09
N LEU A 15 -3.15 -6.85 -1.70
CA LEU A 15 -4.30 -6.23 -1.05
C LEU A 15 -4.83 -7.06 0.12
N PHE A 16 -4.79 -8.40 0.04
CA PHE A 16 -5.12 -9.25 1.17
C PHE A 16 -4.19 -8.98 2.37
N LYS A 17 -2.88 -9.02 2.13
CA LYS A 17 -1.88 -8.72 3.18
C LYS A 17 -2.03 -7.31 3.75
N LEU A 18 -2.40 -6.35 2.91
CA LEU A 18 -2.71 -4.99 3.35
C LEU A 18 -4.00 -4.92 4.19
N SER A 19 -5.06 -5.62 3.81
CA SER A 19 -6.31 -5.72 4.58
C SER A 19 -6.02 -6.31 5.97
N ASN A 20 -5.30 -7.43 6.05
CA ASN A 20 -4.91 -8.04 7.32
C ASN A 20 -4.07 -7.08 8.18
N TYR A 21 -3.08 -6.40 7.59
CA TYR A 21 -2.30 -5.40 8.32
C TYR A 21 -3.17 -4.25 8.85
N LEU A 22 -4.14 -3.77 8.07
CA LEU A 22 -5.06 -2.72 8.50
C LEU A 22 -6.01 -3.17 9.62
N LYS A 23 -6.41 -4.44 9.59
CA LYS A 23 -7.38 -5.01 10.54
C LYS A 23 -6.74 -5.44 11.86
N PHE A 24 -5.55 -6.05 11.79
CA PHE A 24 -4.92 -6.69 12.94
C PHE A 24 -3.59 -6.03 13.35
N GLY A 25 -2.97 -5.23 12.49
CA GLY A 25 -1.70 -4.56 12.78
C GLY A 25 -0.60 -5.55 13.16
N GLU A 26 0.04 -5.33 14.31
CA GLU A 26 1.08 -6.21 14.85
C GLU A 26 0.53 -7.53 15.43
N ASN A 27 -0.79 -7.60 15.69
CA ASN A 27 -1.47 -8.80 16.19
C ASN A 27 -1.89 -9.76 15.06
N ASN A 28 -1.46 -9.53 13.82
CA ASN A 28 -1.81 -10.39 12.70
C ASN A 28 -1.27 -11.81 12.89
N ASN A 29 -2.11 -12.82 12.64
CA ASN A 29 -1.67 -14.21 12.62
C ASN A 29 -0.95 -14.51 11.29
N VAL A 30 0.36 -14.27 11.28
CA VAL A 30 1.20 -14.44 10.08
C VAL A 30 1.13 -15.85 9.51
N ASN A 31 1.02 -16.88 10.36
CA ASN A 31 0.93 -18.27 9.90
C ASN A 31 -0.37 -18.53 9.13
N GLN A 32 -1.49 -18.03 9.64
CA GLN A 32 -2.78 -18.15 8.97
C GLN A 32 -2.83 -17.35 7.66
N GLU A 33 -2.27 -16.13 7.66
CA GLU A 33 -2.15 -15.32 6.45
C GLU A 33 -1.37 -16.06 5.35
N GLU A 34 -0.20 -16.60 5.68
CA GLU A 34 0.65 -17.31 4.72
C GLU A 34 0.00 -18.62 4.22
N GLU A 35 -0.81 -19.29 5.03
CA GLU A 35 -1.58 -20.45 4.60
C GLU A 35 -2.62 -20.09 3.53
N VAL A 36 -3.42 -19.04 3.77
CA VAL A 36 -4.42 -18.56 2.80
C VAL A 36 -3.73 -18.09 1.51
N VAL A 37 -2.61 -17.38 1.62
CA VAL A 37 -1.81 -16.94 0.47
C VAL A 37 -1.25 -18.12 -0.33
N LYS A 38 -0.80 -19.19 0.34
CA LYS A 38 -0.32 -20.41 -0.32
C LYS A 38 -1.44 -21.12 -1.09
N GLN A 39 -2.63 -21.25 -0.49
CA GLN A 39 -3.81 -21.81 -1.16
C GLN A 39 -4.23 -20.97 -2.37
N TYR A 40 -4.19 -19.65 -2.24
CA TYR A 40 -4.45 -18.71 -3.32
C TYR A 40 -3.46 -18.89 -4.49
N ARG A 41 -2.16 -18.91 -4.21
CA ARG A 41 -1.09 -19.14 -5.21
C ARG A 41 -1.30 -20.44 -5.97
N ASN A 42 -1.55 -21.54 -5.26
CA ASN A 42 -1.81 -22.84 -5.88
C ASN A 42 -3.02 -22.79 -6.82
N SER A 43 -4.07 -22.08 -6.43
CA SER A 43 -5.27 -21.89 -7.26
C SER A 43 -4.95 -21.13 -8.56
N VAL A 44 -4.34 -19.95 -8.46
CA VAL A 44 -4.11 -19.11 -9.65
C VAL A 44 -3.03 -19.69 -10.57
N PHE A 45 -2.03 -20.40 -10.03
CA PHE A 45 -1.00 -21.06 -10.83
C PHE A 45 -1.49 -22.33 -11.53
N SER A 46 -2.59 -22.93 -11.04
CA SER A 46 -3.26 -24.05 -11.72
C SER A 46 -4.30 -23.61 -12.75
N GLY A 47 -4.43 -22.29 -13.00
CA GLY A 47 -5.33 -21.74 -14.01
C GLY A 47 -6.73 -21.39 -13.47
N LYS A 48 -6.98 -21.53 -12.17
CA LYS A 48 -8.22 -21.06 -11.57
C LYS A 48 -8.25 -19.53 -11.55
N SER A 49 -9.39 -18.94 -11.88
CA SER A 49 -9.60 -17.50 -11.81
C SER A 49 -9.46 -17.00 -10.36
N PHE A 50 -8.80 -15.85 -10.15
CA PHE A 50 -8.68 -15.26 -8.83
C PHE A 50 -10.04 -14.90 -8.24
N GLU A 51 -11.02 -14.52 -9.07
CA GLU A 51 -12.38 -14.17 -8.66
C GLU A 51 -13.10 -15.34 -7.95
N GLU A 52 -12.68 -16.58 -8.23
CA GLU A 52 -13.22 -17.79 -7.63
C GLU A 52 -12.48 -18.25 -6.36
N THR A 53 -11.48 -17.47 -5.91
CA THR A 53 -10.70 -17.79 -4.71
C THR A 53 -11.29 -17.18 -3.46
N ASP A 54 -11.15 -17.88 -2.33
CA ASP A 54 -11.65 -17.37 -1.04
C ASP A 54 -10.89 -16.11 -0.61
N LEU A 55 -9.61 -15.98 -0.97
CA LEU A 55 -8.82 -14.78 -0.73
C LEU A 55 -9.44 -13.55 -1.43
N TYR A 56 -9.83 -13.68 -2.71
CA TYR A 56 -10.48 -12.57 -3.41
C TYR A 56 -11.83 -12.22 -2.79
N ARG A 57 -12.66 -13.21 -2.42
CA ARG A 57 -13.95 -12.97 -1.75
C ARG A 57 -13.79 -12.21 -0.43
N GLN A 58 -12.71 -12.47 0.32
CA GLN A 58 -12.41 -11.73 1.54
C GLN A 58 -12.10 -10.26 1.25
N ILE A 59 -11.33 -9.96 0.19
CA ILE A 59 -11.01 -8.58 -0.21
C ILE A 59 -12.25 -7.88 -0.79
N GLU A 60 -13.04 -8.56 -1.62
CA GLU A 60 -14.22 -7.98 -2.26
C GLU A 60 -15.27 -7.52 -1.25
N ASN A 61 -15.40 -8.26 -0.14
CA ASN A 61 -16.30 -7.93 0.96
C ASN A 61 -15.67 -7.03 2.03
N GLU A 62 -14.42 -6.60 1.87
CA GLU A 62 -13.74 -5.74 2.83
C GLU A 62 -14.41 -4.36 2.90
N GLU A 63 -14.66 -3.86 4.12
CA GLU A 63 -15.31 -2.57 4.34
C GLU A 63 -14.32 -1.40 4.30
N ASN A 64 -13.04 -1.68 4.56
CA ASN A 64 -12.00 -0.68 4.58
C ASN A 64 -11.91 0.12 3.26
N THR A 65 -12.08 1.44 3.35
CA THR A 65 -12.11 2.33 2.18
C THR A 65 -10.81 2.35 1.39
N VAL A 66 -9.66 2.15 2.04
CA VAL A 66 -8.36 2.03 1.35
C VAL A 66 -8.34 0.80 0.46
N ILE A 67 -8.84 -0.33 0.97
CA ILE A 67 -8.91 -1.58 0.21
C ILE A 67 -9.93 -1.47 -0.92
N LYS A 68 -11.15 -0.97 -0.66
CA LYS A 68 -12.18 -0.74 -1.70
C LYS A 68 -11.69 0.14 -2.83
N ASN A 69 -11.01 1.24 -2.52
CA ASN A 69 -10.49 2.18 -3.52
C ASN A 69 -9.37 1.55 -4.35
N ARG A 70 -8.45 0.80 -3.70
CA ARG A 70 -7.38 0.08 -4.41
C ARG A 70 -7.93 -1.04 -5.29
N LEU A 71 -8.89 -1.82 -4.79
CA LEU A 71 -9.58 -2.85 -5.57
C LEU A 71 -10.27 -2.24 -6.80
N SER A 72 -11.01 -1.14 -6.62
CA SER A 72 -11.70 -0.45 -7.71
C SER A 72 -10.74 0.08 -8.76
N SER A 73 -9.66 0.75 -8.35
CA SER A 73 -8.66 1.34 -9.26
C SER A 73 -7.82 0.28 -9.99
N VAL A 74 -7.47 -0.83 -9.32
CA VAL A 74 -6.62 -1.88 -9.89
C VAL A 74 -7.40 -2.79 -10.84
N PHE A 75 -8.65 -3.17 -10.50
CA PHE A 75 -9.36 -4.24 -11.22
C PHE A 75 -10.44 -3.74 -12.19
N ARG A 76 -11.05 -2.56 -11.99
CA ARG A 76 -12.06 -2.06 -12.95
C ARG A 76 -11.45 -1.46 -14.21
N GLU A 77 -10.28 -0.84 -14.10
CA GLU A 77 -9.67 -0.10 -15.22
C GLU A 77 -8.56 -0.88 -15.94
N ASN A 78 -8.00 -1.91 -15.30
CA ASN A 78 -6.73 -2.50 -15.72
C ASN A 78 -6.62 -4.03 -15.50
N LYS A 79 -7.73 -4.78 -15.45
CA LYS A 79 -7.63 -6.24 -15.38
C LYS A 79 -7.11 -6.82 -16.70
N GLY A 80 -6.10 -7.67 -16.62
CA GLY A 80 -5.64 -8.46 -17.76
C GLY A 80 -6.66 -9.53 -18.17
N SER A 81 -6.47 -10.15 -19.34
CA SER A 81 -7.37 -11.22 -19.77
C SER A 81 -7.00 -12.53 -19.09
N VAL A 82 -8.00 -13.25 -18.55
CA VAL A 82 -7.82 -14.62 -18.01
C VAL A 82 -7.24 -15.57 -19.06
N THR A 83 -7.46 -15.26 -20.34
CA THR A 83 -6.96 -16.04 -21.49
C THR A 83 -5.49 -15.79 -21.81
N ASP A 84 -4.88 -14.74 -21.26
CA ASP A 84 -3.47 -14.45 -21.49
C ASP A 84 -2.59 -15.48 -20.73
N PRO A 85 -1.44 -15.90 -21.29
CA PRO A 85 -0.55 -16.84 -20.60
C PRO A 85 -0.17 -16.36 -19.19
N PHE A 86 -0.26 -17.26 -18.21
CA PHE A 86 0.11 -16.94 -16.84
C PHE A 86 1.64 -16.91 -16.69
N LEU A 87 2.22 -15.71 -16.61
CA LEU A 87 3.65 -15.53 -16.42
C LEU A 87 3.98 -15.30 -14.94
N THR A 88 4.75 -16.19 -14.32
CA THR A 88 5.17 -16.04 -12.91
C THR A 88 5.89 -14.72 -12.64
N LYS A 89 6.69 -14.23 -13.60
CA LYS A 89 7.36 -12.92 -13.49
C LYS A 89 6.36 -11.78 -13.32
N ASP A 90 5.27 -11.80 -14.06
CA ASP A 90 4.24 -10.76 -13.99
C ASP A 90 3.50 -10.83 -12.66
N TYR A 91 3.21 -12.04 -12.19
CA TYR A 91 2.68 -12.26 -10.86
C TYR A 91 3.59 -11.66 -9.78
N THR A 92 4.88 -11.98 -9.79
CA THR A 92 5.85 -11.43 -8.84
C THR A 92 5.93 -9.90 -8.91
N ASN A 93 5.85 -9.32 -10.11
CA ASN A 93 5.79 -7.87 -10.29
C ASN A 93 4.51 -7.27 -9.69
N GLY A 94 3.37 -7.97 -9.80
CA GLY A 94 2.11 -7.59 -9.17
C GLY A 94 2.15 -7.65 -7.64
N VAL A 95 2.97 -8.56 -7.09
CA VAL A 95 3.23 -8.70 -5.64
C VAL A 95 4.16 -7.59 -5.10
N TRP A 96 4.85 -6.87 -5.98
CA TRP A 96 5.91 -5.97 -5.56
C TRP A 96 5.41 -4.83 -4.65
N HIS A 97 6.19 -4.54 -3.60
CA HIS A 97 5.72 -4.38 -2.21
C HIS A 97 4.86 -3.15 -1.87
N GLU A 98 3.62 -3.11 -2.35
CA GLU A 98 2.61 -2.11 -1.97
C GLU A 98 2.32 -2.07 -0.45
N LEU A 99 2.44 -3.21 0.25
CA LEU A 99 2.33 -3.24 1.72
C LEU A 99 3.46 -2.47 2.41
N ASN A 100 4.71 -2.64 1.96
CA ASN A 100 5.85 -1.95 2.56
C ASN A 100 5.78 -0.45 2.27
N ASP A 101 5.43 -0.08 1.04
CA ASP A 101 5.17 1.31 0.65
C ASP A 101 4.09 1.94 1.53
N TYR A 102 3.01 1.21 1.80
CA TYR A 102 1.94 1.68 2.68
C TYR A 102 2.44 1.90 4.11
N LYS A 103 3.17 0.93 4.69
CA LYS A 103 3.77 1.03 6.04
C LYS A 103 4.69 2.26 6.14
N LEU A 104 5.55 2.47 5.15
CA LEU A 104 6.43 3.64 5.06
C LEU A 104 5.62 4.94 4.99
N ALA A 105 4.55 4.98 4.19
CA ALA A 105 3.72 6.16 4.06
C ALA A 105 2.91 6.47 5.33
N VAL A 106 2.49 5.45 6.08
CA VAL A 106 1.85 5.62 7.40
C VAL A 106 2.85 6.22 8.39
N ARG A 107 4.08 5.71 8.44
CA ARG A 107 5.16 6.30 9.27
C ARG A 107 5.44 7.74 8.90
N PHE A 108 5.58 8.02 7.59
CA PHE A 108 5.73 9.38 7.08
C PHE A 108 4.60 10.30 7.55
N PHE A 109 3.36 9.83 7.46
CA PHE A 109 2.20 10.61 7.92
C PHE A 109 2.24 10.87 9.43
N LYS A 110 2.56 9.87 10.24
CA LYS A 110 2.71 10.03 11.69
C LYS A 110 3.79 11.06 12.04
N ALA A 111 4.96 10.99 11.39
CA ALA A 111 6.03 11.98 11.56
C ALA A 111 5.58 13.40 11.17
N LYS A 112 4.86 13.53 10.05
CA LYS A 112 4.27 14.82 9.62
C LYS A 112 3.28 15.36 10.65
N GLU A 113 2.42 14.53 11.22
CA GLU A 113 1.45 14.96 12.22
C GLU A 113 2.14 15.40 13.52
N LEU A 114 3.20 14.69 13.93
CA LEU A 114 4.00 15.08 15.10
C LEU A 114 4.69 16.43 14.90
N ILE A 115 5.38 16.63 13.76
CA ILE A 115 5.99 17.94 13.45
C ILE A 115 4.91 19.03 13.42
N ASN A 116 3.78 18.76 12.77
CA ASN A 116 2.69 19.72 12.65
C ASN A 116 2.15 20.13 14.02
N SER A 117 1.96 19.18 14.95
CA SER A 117 1.52 19.48 16.32
C SER A 117 2.53 20.40 17.04
N LYS A 118 3.82 20.08 16.98
CA LYS A 118 4.88 20.91 17.59
C LYS A 118 4.98 22.28 16.93
N HIS A 119 4.82 22.35 15.61
CA HIS A 119 4.82 23.60 14.86
C HIS A 119 3.68 24.51 15.29
N ILE A 120 2.46 23.99 15.40
CA ILE A 120 1.29 24.73 15.90
C ILE A 120 1.56 25.26 17.30
N THR A 121 2.13 24.45 18.20
CA THR A 121 2.48 24.91 19.56
C THR A 121 3.50 26.06 19.54
N LYS A 122 4.46 26.03 18.62
CA LYS A 122 5.54 27.02 18.52
C LYS A 122 5.13 28.31 17.80
N THR A 123 4.27 28.22 16.78
CA THR A 123 3.99 29.34 15.85
C THR A 123 2.52 29.75 15.79
N GLY A 124 1.61 28.94 16.32
CA GLY A 124 0.17 29.11 16.17
C GLY A 124 -0.36 28.73 14.77
N MET A 125 0.49 28.24 13.86
CA MET A 125 0.13 27.92 12.48
C MET A 125 0.33 26.44 12.16
N GLN A 126 -0.46 25.93 11.21
CA GLN A 126 -0.26 24.57 10.70
C GLN A 126 0.96 24.51 9.77
N MET A 127 1.73 23.43 9.88
CA MET A 127 2.83 23.17 8.96
C MET A 127 2.29 22.73 7.60
N THR A 128 2.69 23.46 6.55
CA THR A 128 2.29 23.17 5.18
C THR A 128 3.27 22.21 4.49
N VAL A 129 2.86 21.64 3.36
CA VAL A 129 3.76 20.87 2.50
C VAL A 129 4.95 21.71 2.02
N ARG A 130 4.76 23.02 1.84
CA ARG A 130 5.84 23.93 1.44
C ARG A 130 6.88 24.05 2.54
N ASP A 131 6.46 24.11 3.80
CA ASP A 131 7.38 24.21 4.94
C ASP A 131 8.20 22.92 5.09
N ILE A 132 7.56 21.76 4.97
CA ILE A 132 8.27 20.46 4.97
C ILE A 132 9.27 20.41 3.82
N ALA A 133 8.88 20.85 2.61
CA ALA A 133 9.80 20.93 1.47
C ALA A 133 10.98 21.87 1.74
N ALA A 134 10.75 23.01 2.39
CA ALA A 134 11.82 23.94 2.76
C ALA A 134 12.78 23.35 3.81
N LEU A 135 12.27 22.59 4.78
CA LEU A 135 13.08 21.94 5.82
C LEU A 135 13.90 20.75 5.29
N THR A 136 13.41 20.07 4.26
CA THR A 136 13.96 18.79 3.78
C THR A 136 14.66 18.87 2.43
N GLY A 137 14.39 19.93 1.64
CA GLY A 137 14.81 20.05 0.24
C GLY A 137 14.03 19.17 -0.73
N TRP A 138 12.95 18.49 -0.30
CA TRP A 138 12.19 17.58 -1.16
C TRP A 138 11.19 18.29 -2.07
N ASN A 139 10.88 17.65 -3.20
CA ASN A 139 9.83 18.13 -4.09
C ASN A 139 8.44 18.00 -3.44
N GLN A 140 7.65 19.09 -3.48
CA GLN A 140 6.30 19.12 -2.89
C GLN A 140 5.34 18.08 -3.49
N GLY A 141 5.47 17.77 -4.79
CA GLY A 141 4.67 16.77 -5.48
C GLY A 141 4.89 15.37 -4.91
N ASN A 142 6.14 15.03 -4.55
CA ASN A 142 6.45 13.75 -3.91
C ASN A 142 5.82 13.67 -2.51
N ILE A 143 5.95 14.74 -1.71
CA ILE A 143 5.32 14.82 -0.39
C ILE A 143 3.79 14.68 -0.50
N LYS A 144 3.14 15.41 -1.42
CA LYS A 144 1.70 15.30 -1.67
C LYS A 144 1.30 13.88 -2.07
N THR A 145 2.08 13.23 -2.93
CA THR A 145 1.82 11.85 -3.37
C THR A 145 1.80 10.89 -2.19
N ILE A 146 2.80 10.99 -1.30
CA ILE A 146 2.90 10.17 -0.10
C ILE A 146 1.72 10.44 0.83
N LEU A 147 1.40 11.71 1.09
CA LEU A 147 0.35 12.10 2.04
C LEU A 147 -1.05 11.69 1.56
N ASN A 148 -1.35 11.90 0.27
CA ASN A 148 -2.69 11.70 -0.29
C ASN A 148 -2.96 10.24 -0.67
N HIS A 149 -1.96 9.55 -1.21
CA HIS A 149 -2.15 8.21 -1.79
C HIS A 149 -1.53 7.09 -0.95
N LYS A 150 -0.81 7.43 0.13
CA LYS A 150 -0.13 6.48 1.01
C LYS A 150 0.72 5.47 0.23
N ARG A 151 1.57 5.99 -0.68
CA ARG A 151 2.46 5.20 -1.55
C ARG A 151 3.73 5.98 -1.85
N SER A 152 4.73 5.30 -2.40
CA SER A 152 5.98 5.91 -2.89
C SER A 152 6.82 6.61 -1.81
N ALA A 153 6.58 6.32 -0.54
CA ALA A 153 7.45 6.74 0.55
C ALA A 153 8.70 5.86 0.53
N VAL A 154 9.88 6.47 0.46
CA VAL A 154 11.16 5.74 0.54
C VAL A 154 11.71 5.80 1.98
N PRO A 155 12.43 4.76 2.44
CA PRO A 155 12.90 4.69 3.83
C PRO A 155 13.66 5.92 4.32
N THR A 156 14.54 6.46 3.48
CA THR A 156 15.35 7.65 3.81
C THR A 156 14.47 8.86 4.11
N MET A 157 13.48 9.14 3.26
CA MET A 157 12.51 10.22 3.49
C MET A 157 11.75 10.03 4.79
N VAL A 158 11.32 8.81 5.11
CA VAL A 158 10.62 8.52 6.36
C VAL A 158 11.53 8.83 7.55
N THR A 159 12.74 8.28 7.56
CA THR A 159 13.68 8.47 8.68
C THR A 159 14.11 9.92 8.88
N THR A 160 14.30 10.69 7.80
CA THR A 160 14.61 12.12 7.90
C THR A 160 13.46 12.89 8.52
N LEU A 161 12.22 12.60 8.12
CA LEU A 161 11.05 13.31 8.67
C LEU A 161 10.80 12.92 10.12
N GLU A 162 11.03 11.66 10.50
CA GLU A 162 10.94 11.21 11.90
C GLU A 162 11.96 11.95 12.79
N LYS A 163 13.22 12.06 12.36
CA LYS A 163 14.24 12.84 13.09
C LYS A 163 13.88 14.30 13.22
N LEU A 164 13.42 14.93 12.13
CA LEU A 164 12.92 16.29 12.18
C LEU A 164 11.76 16.43 13.17
N ALA A 165 10.85 15.45 13.24
CA ALA A 165 9.75 15.42 14.20
C ALA A 165 10.21 15.34 15.64
N GLU A 166 11.24 14.56 15.93
CA GLU A 166 11.83 14.42 17.25
C GLU A 166 12.52 15.72 17.69
N GLU A 167 13.26 16.37 16.78
CA GLU A 167 14.08 17.56 17.05
C GLU A 167 13.31 18.90 17.03
N TYR A 168 12.16 18.98 16.34
CA TYR A 168 11.38 20.21 16.17
C TYR A 168 10.87 20.82 17.50
#